data_AF-A0A2E3CS67-F1
#
_entry.id   AF-A0A2E3CS67-F1
#
_cell.length_a   1.000
_cell.length_b   1.000
_cell.length_c   1.000
_cell.angle_alpha   90.00
_cell.angle_beta   90.00
_cell.angle_gamma   90.00
#
_symmetry.space_group_name_H-M   'P 1'
#
loop_
_entity.id
_entity.type
_entity.pdbx_description
1 polymer ?
#
loop_
_entity_poly.entity_id
_entity_poly.type
_entity_poly.pdbx_seq_one_letter_code
_entity_poly.pdbx_strand_id
1 'polypeptide(L)'
;MDRKPEICWQAPVRREDHETVTGHIYTMVREWEKRDWGGEETDIWWWCTSDSQAHVGATPVYEQMEDELVAICGTTVYGWLRAELDRRNADSILLPHPAVRRT
;
A
#
# COMPACT_ATOMS: atom_id res chain seq x y z
N MET A 1 7.17 17.17 -5.13
CA MET A 1 5.74 16.86 -5.36
C MET A 1 5.16 17.64 -6.54
N ASP A 2 5.94 17.95 -7.59
CA ASP A 2 5.63 19.09 -8.49
C ASP A 2 5.25 18.69 -9.94
N ARG A 3 5.23 17.40 -10.29
CA ARG A 3 5.05 16.97 -11.70
C ARG A 3 4.16 15.77 -11.95
N LYS A 4 3.78 15.02 -10.92
CA LYS A 4 2.82 13.91 -11.03
C LYS A 4 1.58 14.24 -10.19
N PRO A 5 0.36 13.96 -10.69
CA PRO A 5 -0.87 14.02 -9.91
C PRO A 5 -0.75 13.18 -8.64
N GLU A 6 -1.46 13.58 -7.58
CA GLU A 6 -1.43 12.89 -6.28
C GLU A 6 -1.67 11.37 -6.40
N ILE A 7 -2.63 10.97 -7.25
CA ILE A 7 -2.93 9.56 -7.50
C ILE A 7 -1.77 8.77 -8.13
N CYS A 8 -0.92 9.43 -8.92
CA CYS A 8 0.24 8.80 -9.55
C CYS A 8 1.44 8.64 -8.59
N TRP A 9 1.42 9.33 -7.44
CA TRP A 9 2.34 9.09 -6.34
C TRP A 9 1.81 8.03 -5.37
N GLN A 10 0.50 7.90 -5.29
CA GLN A 10 -0.13 6.91 -4.43
C GLN A 10 0.04 5.50 -5.03
N ALA A 11 -0.32 5.24 -6.28
CA ALA A 11 -0.24 3.86 -6.80
C ALA A 11 1.18 3.22 -6.69
N PRO A 12 1.32 1.99 -6.13
CA PRO A 12 0.28 1.04 -5.74
C PRO A 12 -0.31 1.19 -4.32
N VAL A 13 0.14 2.15 -3.51
CA VAL A 13 -0.32 2.41 -2.13
C VAL A 13 -1.36 3.55 -2.03
N ARG A 14 -2.51 3.28 -1.44
CA ARG A 14 -3.57 4.25 -1.19
C ARG A 14 -3.46 4.81 0.23
N ARG A 15 -3.51 6.14 0.36
CA ARG A 15 -3.74 6.82 1.64
C ARG A 15 -5.22 7.15 1.78
N GLU A 16 -5.76 6.92 2.97
CA GLU A 16 -7.12 7.30 3.35
C GLU A 16 -7.12 7.99 4.69
N ASP A 17 -7.83 9.10 4.78
CA ASP A 17 -8.05 9.79 6.04
C ASP A 17 -9.54 9.62 6.42
N HIS A 18 -9.78 9.07 7.61
CA HIS A 18 -11.10 8.80 8.17
C HIS A 18 -11.32 9.66 9.41
N GLU A 19 -12.41 10.43 9.42
CA GLU A 19 -12.81 11.15 10.63
C GLU A 19 -13.56 10.21 11.58
N THR A 20 -13.08 10.14 12.82
CA THR A 20 -13.69 9.34 13.88
C THR A 20 -14.85 10.09 14.53
N VAL A 21 -15.72 9.37 15.24
CA VAL A 21 -16.85 9.97 16.00
C VAL A 21 -16.42 10.98 17.06
N THR A 22 -15.15 10.94 17.49
CA THR A 22 -14.57 11.89 18.44
C THR A 22 -13.91 13.09 17.77
N GLY A 23 -13.94 13.20 16.44
CA GLY A 23 -13.32 14.29 15.68
C GLY A 23 -11.81 14.12 15.46
N HIS A 24 -11.23 12.95 15.74
CA HIS A 24 -9.84 12.65 15.38
C HIS A 24 -9.76 12.12 13.95
N ILE A 25 -8.66 12.42 13.26
CA ILE A 25 -8.36 11.84 11.95
C ILE A 25 -7.51 10.59 12.13
N TYR A 26 -7.99 9.49 11.55
CA TYR A 26 -7.27 8.23 11.41
C TYR A 26 -6.81 8.08 9.97
N THR A 27 -5.49 7.98 9.75
CA THR A 27 -4.92 7.73 8.43
C THR A 27 -4.59 6.26 8.24
N MET A 28 -5.11 5.65 7.17
CA MET A 28 -4.80 4.30 6.73
C MET A 28 -3.94 4.35 5.46
N VAL A 29 -2.90 3.53 5.40
CA VAL A 29 -2.13 3.27 4.18
C VAL A 29 -2.30 1.79 3.82
N ARG A 30 -2.80 1.51 2.62
CA ARG A 30 -3.08 0.15 2.14
C ARG A 30 -2.87 0.04 0.63
N GLU A 31 -3.03 -1.14 0.04
CA GLU A 31 -3.04 -1.25 -1.42
C GLU A 31 -4.34 -0.68 -2.04
N TRP A 32 -4.26 -0.30 -3.32
CA TRP A 32 -5.46 -0.06 -4.12
C TRP A 32 -6.19 -1.37 -4.43
N GLU A 33 -7.51 -1.35 -4.29
CA GLU A 33 -8.40 -2.50 -4.55
C GLU A 33 -9.54 -2.11 -5.51
N LYS A 34 -10.25 -3.11 -6.06
CA LYS A 34 -11.42 -2.89 -6.94
C LYS A 34 -12.46 -1.93 -6.32
N ARG A 35 -12.67 -2.03 -5.01
CA ARG A 35 -13.63 -1.20 -4.27
C ARG A 35 -13.36 0.30 -4.39
N ASP A 36 -12.10 0.68 -4.60
CA ASP A 36 -11.69 2.07 -4.72
C ASP A 36 -12.05 2.70 -6.06
N TRP A 37 -12.42 1.86 -7.02
CA TRP A 37 -12.76 2.25 -8.38
C TRP A 37 -14.27 2.24 -8.65
N GLY A 38 -15.11 2.04 -7.63
CA GLY A 38 -16.57 1.85 -7.80
C GLY A 38 -17.03 0.41 -7.59
N GLY A 39 -16.16 -0.48 -7.09
CA GLY A 39 -16.56 -1.82 -6.68
C GLY A 39 -17.04 -2.67 -7.85
N GLU A 40 -18.24 -3.23 -7.77
CA GLU A 40 -18.81 -4.08 -8.83
C GLU A 40 -19.28 -3.28 -10.04
N GLU A 41 -19.63 -2.01 -9.86
CA GLU A 41 -20.15 -1.12 -10.90
C GLU A 41 -19.05 -0.38 -11.67
N THR A 42 -17.78 -0.66 -11.38
CA THR A 42 -16.65 -0.02 -12.04
C THR A 42 -16.45 -0.51 -13.48
N ASP A 43 -16.21 0.42 -14.40
CA ASP A 43 -15.73 0.12 -15.77
C ASP A 43 -14.23 -0.19 -15.82
N ILE A 44 -13.53 -0.14 -14.67
CA ILE A 44 -12.10 -0.45 -14.58
C ILE A 44 -11.92 -1.97 -14.52
N TRP A 45 -11.50 -2.52 -15.66
CA TRP A 45 -11.27 -3.95 -15.83
C TRP A 45 -10.00 -4.46 -15.14
N TRP A 46 -9.00 -3.60 -14.92
CA TRP A 46 -7.69 -3.99 -14.42
C TRP A 46 -6.98 -2.87 -13.63
N TRP A 47 -6.20 -3.28 -12.64
CA TRP A 47 -5.21 -2.45 -11.95
C TRP A 47 -4.00 -3.29 -11.52
N CYS A 48 -2.85 -2.66 -11.36
CA CYS A 48 -1.55 -3.34 -11.27
C CYS A 48 -1.48 -4.40 -10.15
N THR A 49 -1.95 -4.12 -8.93
CA THR A 49 -1.80 -5.03 -7.77
C THR A 49 -2.67 -6.29 -7.85
N SER A 50 -3.67 -6.32 -8.73
CA SER A 50 -4.49 -7.51 -8.96
C SER A 50 -3.76 -8.64 -9.70
N ASP A 51 -2.68 -8.32 -10.42
CA ASP A 51 -1.91 -9.30 -11.18
C ASP A 51 -0.82 -9.95 -10.31
N SER A 52 -0.63 -11.27 -10.46
CA SER A 52 0.49 -12.01 -9.88
C SER A 52 1.86 -11.37 -10.16
N GLN A 53 2.03 -10.73 -11.32
CA GLN A 53 3.28 -10.08 -11.72
C GLN A 53 3.63 -8.85 -10.86
N ALA A 54 2.66 -8.29 -10.12
CA ALA A 54 2.95 -7.22 -9.17
C ALA A 54 3.65 -7.71 -7.90
N HIS A 55 3.67 -9.02 -7.66
CA HIS A 55 4.11 -9.64 -6.40
C HIS A 55 5.38 -10.48 -6.55
N VAL A 56 6.22 -10.17 -7.55
CA VAL A 56 7.48 -10.89 -7.86
C VAL A 56 8.73 -10.11 -7.45
N GLY A 57 8.57 -8.95 -6.79
CA GLY A 57 9.68 -8.09 -6.36
C GLY A 57 10.59 -8.77 -5.35
N ALA A 58 11.91 -8.60 -5.50
CA ALA A 58 12.90 -9.12 -4.55
C ALA A 58 13.01 -8.27 -3.27
N THR A 59 12.72 -6.97 -3.39
CA THR A 59 12.74 -6.02 -2.27
C THR A 59 11.31 -5.79 -1.77
N PRO A 60 11.07 -5.86 -0.45
CA PRO A 60 9.76 -5.54 0.12
C PRO A 60 9.31 -4.11 -0.21
N VAL A 61 8.01 -3.91 -0.41
CA VAL A 61 7.42 -2.61 -0.79
C VAL A 61 7.79 -1.49 0.20
N TYR A 62 7.83 -1.79 1.50
CA TYR A 62 8.15 -0.78 2.52
C TYR A 62 9.60 -0.29 2.47
N GLU A 63 10.50 -1.07 1.88
CA GLU A 63 11.89 -0.67 1.63
C GLU A 63 12.00 0.02 0.26
N GLN A 64 11.39 -0.58 -0.78
CA GLN A 64 11.47 -0.08 -2.15
C GLN A 64 10.80 1.29 -2.33
N MET A 65 9.75 1.58 -1.55
CA MET A 65 8.96 2.82 -1.61
C MET A 65 9.16 3.70 -0.36
N GLU A 66 10.38 3.70 0.20
CA GLU A 66 10.71 4.51 1.39
C GLU A 66 10.34 5.98 1.20
N ASP A 67 10.74 6.60 0.09
CA ASP A 67 10.49 8.02 -0.19
C ASP A 67 8.99 8.34 -0.24
N GLU A 68 8.19 7.50 -0.91
CA GLU A 68 6.74 7.67 -1.01
C GLU A 68 6.06 7.49 0.36
N LEU A 69 6.45 6.46 1.11
CA LEU A 69 5.86 6.21 2.44
C LEU A 69 6.24 7.29 3.44
N VAL A 70 7.48 7.79 3.42
CA VAL A 70 7.91 8.95 4.20
C VAL A 70 7.13 10.20 3.81
N ALA A 71 6.87 10.42 2.52
CA ALA A 71 6.05 11.54 2.07
C ALA A 71 4.57 11.40 2.51
N ILE A 72 4.05 10.17 2.61
CA ILE A 72 2.66 9.87 2.98
C ILE A 72 2.42 10.03 4.49
N CYS A 73 3.26 9.44 5.34
CA CYS A 73 3.03 9.35 6.79
C CYS A 73 4.08 10.07 7.66
N GLY A 74 5.13 10.61 7.05
CA GLY A 74 6.23 11.28 7.76
C GLY A 74 7.28 10.31 8.31
N THR A 75 8.49 10.83 8.53
CA THR A 75 9.67 10.04 8.92
C THR A 75 9.47 9.23 10.21
N THR A 76 8.82 9.81 11.22
CA THR A 76 8.60 9.13 12.51
C THR A 76 7.72 7.89 12.37
N VAL A 77 6.59 8.02 11.67
CA VAL A 77 5.64 6.93 11.48
C VAL A 77 6.24 5.86 10.56
N TYR A 78 6.93 6.29 9.50
CA TYR A 78 7.65 5.36 8.63
C TYR A 78 8.72 4.56 9.39
N GLY A 79 9.46 5.19 10.31
CA GLY A 79 10.42 4.50 11.15
C GLY A 79 9.79 3.39 12.00
N TRP A 80 8.61 3.63 12.57
CA TRP A 80 7.86 2.60 13.31
C TRP A 80 7.36 1.48 12.40
N LEU A 81 6.84 1.82 11.22
CA LEU A 81 6.39 0.85 10.22
C LEU A 81 7.54 -0.07 9.80
N ARG A 82 8.69 0.51 9.44
CA ARG A 82 9.90 -0.21 9.02
C ARG A 82 10.37 -1.16 10.11
N ALA A 83 10.51 -0.68 11.34
CA ALA A 83 10.94 -1.51 12.46
C ALA A 83 10.02 -2.71 12.71
N GLU A 84 8.70 -2.52 12.64
CA GLU A 84 7.75 -3.61 12.81
C GLU A 84 7.77 -4.62 11.64
N LEU A 85 7.90 -4.14 10.40
CA LEU A 85 7.97 -5.00 9.22
C LEU A 85 9.29 -5.77 9.14
N ASP A 86 10.42 -5.13 9.47
CA ASP A 86 11.74 -5.78 9.59
C ASP A 86 11.68 -6.92 10.62
N ARG A 87 11.06 -6.66 11.78
CA ARG A 87 10.84 -7.67 12.81
C ARG A 87 9.99 -8.84 12.31
N ARG A 88 8.88 -8.57 11.61
CA ARG A 88 8.03 -9.63 11.03
C ARG A 88 8.77 -10.45 9.97
N ASN A 89 9.59 -9.80 9.15
CA ASN A 89 10.36 -10.47 8.11
C ASN A 89 11.43 -11.41 8.72
N ALA A 90 12.00 -11.04 9.87
CA ALA A 90 12.94 -11.90 10.61
C ALA A 90 12.25 -13.04 11.37
N ASP A 91 11.08 -12.78 11.95
CA ASP A 91 10.44 -13.69 12.92
C ASP A 91 9.33 -14.58 12.34
N SER A 92 8.89 -14.33 11.10
CA SER A 92 7.70 -14.99 10.52
C SER A 92 7.95 -15.63 9.16
N ILE A 93 7.18 -16.68 8.86
CA ILE A 93 7.14 -17.27 7.51
C ILE A 93 6.06 -16.53 6.73
N LEU A 94 6.48 -15.71 5.75
CA LEU A 94 5.56 -14.99 4.88
C LEU A 94 4.98 -15.94 3.83
N LEU A 95 3.66 -15.92 3.68
CA LEU A 95 2.97 -16.66 2.61
C LEU A 95 2.97 -15.83 1.32
N PRO A 96 2.97 -16.48 0.14
CA PRO A 96 2.78 -15.78 -1.13
C PRO A 96 1.49 -14.96 -1.13
N HIS A 97 1.53 -13.81 -1.81
CA HIS A 97 0.35 -12.98 -1.98
C HIS A 97 -0.81 -13.78 -2.63
N PRO A 98 -2.08 -13.58 -2.24
CA PRO A 98 -3.21 -14.33 -2.81
C PRO A 98 -3.34 -14.26 -4.34
N ALA A 99 -2.86 -13.18 -4.96
CA ALA A 99 -2.82 -13.04 -6.42
C ALA A 99 -1.80 -13.99 -7.09
N VAL A 100 -0.80 -14.48 -6.35
CA VAL A 100 0.14 -15.50 -6.82
C VAL A 100 -0.51 -16.86 -6.66
N ARG A 101 -1.25 -17.30 -7.70
CA ARG A 101 -1.85 -18.63 -7.75
C ARG A 101 -0.76 -19.70 -7.61
N ARG A 102 -0.93 -20.61 -6.66
CA ARG A 102 -0.24 -21.91 -6.66
C ARG A 102 -0.93 -22.78 -7.72
N THR A 103 -0.41 -22.80 -8.94
CA THR A 103 -0.70 -23.88 -9.90
C THR A 103 -0.09 -25.18 -9.44
#